data_AF-A0A0M4RLY1-F1
#
_entry.id   AF-A0A0M4RLY1-F1
#
_cell.length_a   1.000
_cell.length_b   1.000
_cell.length_c   1.000
_cell.angle_alpha   90.00
_cell.angle_beta   90.00
_cell.angle_gamma   90.00
#
_symmetry.space_group_name_H-M   'P 1'
#
loop_
_entity.id
_entity.type
_entity.pdbx_description
1 polymer ?
#
loop_
_entity_poly.entity_id
_entity_poly.type
_entity_poly.pdbx_seq_one_letter_code
_entity_poly.pdbx_strand_id
1 'polypeptide(L)'
;MGKFVTNWDIKDWASFLGSYLGGTLGAFITLYGIKWQVTREESQKERNDLSSFLKALKYNINRNLNDKDLENKIFSSFKIYSYCIEDAEILYDKINFIYPLETNINFDYNKIFKLEKIGEEILNLNEEIKLFNEDYEFLFNNWKKRDEMIKKIKEIEGFESIIKDLEENSKNIFYNTMLFEMNKKEEIRIKIKEEILKSRDNIIENIETILIPLLNKSGSYTEIEIEFIKYYYCIDNLKRYDIFKLFERMEKLKEDIKRKLKKIDGKDN
;
A
#
# COMPACT_ATOMS: atom_id res chain seq x y z
N MET A 1 68.52 -18.17 42.45
CA MET A 1 67.30 -18.71 41.81
C MET A 1 66.74 -19.82 42.67
N GLY A 2 65.84 -19.50 43.59
CA GLY A 2 65.16 -20.51 44.40
C GLY A 2 64.22 -21.30 43.50
N LYS A 3 64.54 -22.58 43.25
CA LYS A 3 63.60 -23.51 42.63
C LYS A 3 62.44 -23.69 43.61
N PHE A 4 61.25 -23.26 43.24
CA PHE A 4 60.02 -23.68 43.90
C PHE A 4 59.89 -25.20 43.69
N VAL A 5 60.35 -25.99 44.66
CA VAL A 5 60.03 -27.41 44.74
C VAL A 5 58.79 -27.50 45.62
N THR A 6 57.64 -27.66 44.99
CA THR A 6 56.39 -27.96 45.65
C THR A 6 56.34 -29.46 45.97
N ASN A 7 56.52 -29.84 47.25
CA ASN A 7 56.13 -31.17 47.72
C ASN A 7 54.60 -31.20 47.85
N TRP A 8 53.93 -31.41 46.73
CA TRP A 8 52.48 -31.60 46.70
C TRP A 8 52.18 -33.08 46.62
N ASP A 9 51.41 -33.58 47.58
CA ASP A 9 50.95 -34.98 47.57
C ASP A 9 49.84 -35.16 46.53
N ILE A 10 49.57 -36.40 46.11
CA ILE A 10 48.51 -36.70 45.13
C ILE A 10 47.14 -36.16 45.58
N LYS A 11 46.91 -36.08 46.88
CA LYS A 11 45.70 -35.49 47.49
C LYS A 11 45.63 -33.97 47.33
N ASP A 12 46.75 -33.26 47.34
CA ASP A 12 46.80 -31.81 47.15
C ASP A 12 46.56 -31.45 45.68
N TRP A 13 47.09 -32.25 44.76
CA TRP A 13 46.76 -32.16 43.33
C TRP A 13 45.29 -32.47 43.06
N ALA A 14 44.72 -33.50 43.68
CA ALA A 14 43.31 -33.85 43.52
C ALA A 14 42.37 -32.78 44.12
N SER A 15 42.76 -32.15 45.24
CA SER A 15 41.99 -31.07 45.86
C SER A 15 42.09 -29.77 45.06
N PHE A 16 43.27 -29.43 44.53
CA PHE A 16 43.46 -28.28 43.65
C PHE A 16 42.79 -28.48 42.28
N LEU A 17 42.95 -29.63 41.63
CA LEU A 17 42.25 -29.95 40.38
C LEU A 17 40.74 -30.02 40.62
N GLY A 18 40.26 -30.62 41.71
CA GLY A 18 38.84 -30.69 42.04
C GLY A 18 38.22 -29.31 42.35
N SER A 19 38.89 -28.45 43.11
CA SER A 19 38.41 -27.11 43.46
C SER A 19 38.59 -26.10 42.32
N TYR A 20 39.74 -26.12 41.64
CA TYR A 20 40.04 -25.22 40.53
C TYR A 20 39.27 -25.64 39.27
N LEU A 21 39.34 -26.90 38.81
CA LEU A 21 38.57 -27.33 37.64
C LEU A 21 37.07 -27.40 37.96
N GLY A 22 36.66 -27.89 39.12
CA GLY A 22 35.24 -27.93 39.50
C GLY A 22 34.62 -26.55 39.67
N GLY A 23 35.33 -25.62 40.31
CA GLY A 23 34.89 -24.24 40.52
C GLY A 23 34.94 -23.39 39.26
N THR A 24 36.05 -23.44 38.50
CA THR A 24 36.18 -22.63 37.27
C THR A 24 35.37 -23.20 36.11
N LEU A 25 35.41 -24.52 35.83
CA LEU A 25 34.57 -25.11 34.77
C LEU A 25 33.08 -25.03 35.13
N GLY A 26 32.72 -25.19 36.42
CA GLY A 26 31.36 -24.97 36.91
C GLY A 26 30.87 -23.54 36.69
N ALA A 27 31.71 -22.54 36.94
CA ALA A 27 31.43 -21.14 36.65
C ALA A 27 31.29 -20.87 35.14
N PHE A 28 32.16 -21.44 34.29
CA PHE A 28 32.05 -21.30 32.83
C PHE A 28 30.79 -21.96 32.26
N ILE A 29 30.43 -23.16 32.71
CA ILE A 29 29.20 -23.85 32.30
C ILE A 29 27.97 -23.04 32.72
N THR A 30 27.97 -22.49 33.94
CA THR A 30 26.88 -21.66 34.45
C THR A 30 26.74 -20.37 33.63
N LEU A 31 27.84 -19.66 33.38
CA LEU A 31 27.85 -18.44 32.56
C LEU A 31 27.45 -18.72 31.11
N TYR A 32 27.89 -19.85 30.55
CA TYR A 32 27.47 -20.28 29.22
C TYR A 32 25.98 -20.62 29.17
N GLY A 33 25.45 -21.30 30.20
CA GLY A 33 24.03 -21.59 30.34
C GLY A 33 23.17 -20.32 30.43
N ILE A 34 23.59 -19.35 31.25
CA ILE A 34 22.93 -18.04 31.36
C ILE A 34 22.98 -17.30 30.01
N LYS A 35 24.15 -17.24 29.37
CA LYS A 35 24.30 -16.60 28.06
C LYS A 35 23.41 -17.25 27.00
N TRP A 36 23.34 -18.58 26.97
CA TRP A 36 22.47 -19.32 26.06
C TRP A 36 20.99 -19.04 26.33
N GLN A 37 20.58 -19.00 27.60
CA GLN A 37 19.22 -18.67 28.00
C GLN A 37 18.83 -17.25 27.60
N VAL A 38 19.68 -16.25 27.87
CA VAL A 38 19.47 -14.86 27.47
C VAL A 38 19.36 -14.74 25.95
N THR A 39 20.29 -15.36 25.21
CA THR A 39 20.26 -15.34 23.73
C THR A 39 18.96 -15.99 23.20
N ARG A 40 18.48 -17.06 23.84
CA ARG A 40 17.23 -17.72 23.46
C ARG A 40 16.01 -16.85 23.74
N GLU A 41 15.95 -16.21 24.90
CA GLU A 41 14.88 -15.28 25.27
C GLU A 41 14.84 -14.07 24.33
N GLU A 42 15.99 -13.48 24.00
CA GLU A 42 16.11 -12.40 23.02
C GLU A 42 15.62 -12.86 21.63
N SER A 43 16.06 -14.03 21.16
CA SER A 43 15.62 -14.57 19.87
C SER A 43 14.11 -14.85 19.83
N GLN A 44 13.53 -15.31 20.95
CA GLN A 44 12.09 -15.55 21.05
C GLN A 44 11.32 -14.24 21.06
N LYS A 45 11.83 -13.21 21.74
CA LYS A 45 11.27 -11.87 21.75
C LYS A 45 11.29 -11.26 20.35
N GLU A 46 12.40 -11.34 19.62
CA GLU A 46 12.49 -10.86 18.23
C GLU A 46 11.49 -11.57 17.31
N ARG A 47 11.33 -12.90 17.45
CA ARG A 47 10.33 -13.67 16.69
C ARG A 47 8.90 -13.24 17.01
N ASN A 48 8.58 -13.07 18.30
CA ASN A 48 7.26 -12.62 18.74
C ASN A 48 6.96 -11.19 18.25
N ASP A 49 7.95 -10.30 18.27
CA ASP A 49 7.83 -8.92 17.79
C ASP A 49 7.60 -8.86 16.28
N LEU A 50 8.32 -9.70 15.51
CA LEU A 50 8.12 -9.80 14.06
C LEU A 50 6.77 -10.43 13.71
N SER A 51 6.36 -11.48 14.44
CA SER A 51 5.04 -12.10 14.29
C SER A 51 3.91 -11.10 14.55
N SER A 52 4.02 -10.31 15.62
CA SER A 52 3.05 -9.26 15.96
C SER A 52 2.97 -8.17 14.90
N PHE A 53 4.12 -7.72 14.39
CA PHE A 53 4.19 -6.75 13.28
C PHE A 53 3.48 -7.27 12.02
N LEU A 54 3.79 -8.51 11.60
CA LEU A 54 3.17 -9.14 10.44
C LEU A 54 1.66 -9.37 10.61
N LYS A 55 1.21 -9.69 11.82
CA LYS A 55 -0.23 -9.82 12.15
C LYS A 55 -0.95 -8.48 12.02
N ALA A 56 -0.32 -7.39 12.48
CA ALA A 56 -0.87 -6.04 12.33
C ALA A 56 -0.96 -5.64 10.84
N LEU A 57 0.08 -5.86 10.05
CA LEU A 57 0.05 -5.60 8.59
C LEU A 57 -1.07 -6.40 7.90
N LYS A 58 -1.17 -7.69 8.23
CA LYS A 58 -2.24 -8.55 7.71
C LYS A 58 -3.63 -8.04 8.09
N TYR A 59 -3.78 -7.47 9.29
CA TYR A 59 -5.04 -6.86 9.70
C TYR A 59 -5.42 -5.68 8.80
N ASN A 60 -4.49 -4.78 8.48
CA ASN A 60 -4.73 -3.66 7.58
C ASN A 60 -5.05 -4.12 6.15
N ILE A 61 -4.31 -5.11 5.63
CA ILE A 61 -4.60 -5.72 4.32
C ILE A 61 -6.01 -6.34 4.31
N ASN A 62 -6.36 -7.10 5.35
CA ASN A 62 -7.69 -7.69 5.48
C ASN A 62 -8.81 -6.65 5.61
N ARG A 63 -8.53 -5.47 6.19
CA ARG A 63 -9.50 -4.38 6.29
C ARG A 63 -9.88 -3.85 4.91
N ASN A 64 -8.93 -3.76 3.99
CA ASN A 64 -9.18 -3.39 2.60
C ASN A 64 -9.91 -4.51 1.83
N LEU A 65 -9.42 -5.75 1.94
CA LEU A 65 -9.91 -6.88 1.12
C LEU A 65 -11.27 -7.43 1.54
N ASN A 66 -11.58 -7.39 2.84
CA ASN A 66 -12.85 -7.93 3.36
C ASN A 66 -13.93 -6.85 3.51
N ASP A 67 -13.76 -5.71 2.84
CA ASP A 67 -14.81 -4.73 2.76
C ASP A 67 -15.99 -5.33 1.99
N LYS A 68 -17.15 -5.45 2.65
CA LYS A 68 -18.35 -6.06 2.08
C LYS A 68 -18.84 -5.33 0.83
N ASP A 69 -18.46 -4.07 0.70
CA ASP A 69 -18.86 -3.19 -0.39
C ASP A 69 -17.67 -2.84 -1.30
N LEU A 70 -16.55 -3.58 -1.20
CA LEU A 70 -15.30 -3.29 -1.91
C LEU A 70 -15.52 -3.05 -3.40
N GLU A 71 -16.30 -3.92 -4.03
CA GLU A 71 -16.53 -3.83 -5.46
C GLU A 71 -17.31 -2.57 -5.85
N ASN A 72 -18.38 -2.25 -5.11
CA ASN A 72 -19.13 -1.02 -5.34
C ASN A 72 -18.22 0.18 -5.11
N LYS A 73 -17.45 0.21 -4.02
CA LYS A 73 -16.45 1.26 -3.77
C LYS A 73 -15.49 1.45 -4.94
N ILE A 74 -14.89 0.37 -5.46
CA ILE A 74 -13.99 0.45 -6.62
C ILE A 74 -14.69 1.10 -7.81
N PHE A 75 -15.89 0.66 -8.17
CA PHE A 75 -16.58 1.23 -9.33
C PHE A 75 -17.06 2.66 -9.07
N SER A 76 -17.59 2.97 -7.89
CA SER A 76 -17.97 4.33 -7.49
C SER A 76 -16.78 5.28 -7.50
N SER A 77 -15.56 4.79 -7.22
CA SER A 77 -14.33 5.60 -7.30
C SER A 77 -14.08 6.12 -8.72
N PHE A 78 -14.54 5.43 -9.76
CA PHE A 78 -14.36 5.90 -11.14
C PHE A 78 -15.14 7.16 -11.47
N LYS A 79 -16.12 7.56 -10.63
CA LYS A 79 -16.75 8.89 -10.71
C LYS A 79 -15.70 10.01 -10.66
N ILE A 80 -14.53 9.77 -10.07
CA ILE A 80 -13.42 10.72 -10.05
C ILE A 80 -12.93 11.11 -11.44
N TYR A 81 -13.07 10.26 -12.46
CA TYR A 81 -12.67 10.59 -13.82
C TYR A 81 -13.68 11.51 -14.52
N SER A 82 -14.89 11.69 -13.97
CA SER A 82 -15.89 12.57 -14.56
C SER A 82 -15.52 14.04 -14.33
N TYR A 83 -15.55 14.81 -15.42
CA TYR A 83 -15.31 16.26 -15.40
C TYR A 83 -16.61 17.07 -15.32
N CYS A 84 -17.76 16.41 -15.45
CA CYS A 84 -19.08 17.05 -15.48
C CYS A 84 -19.97 16.49 -14.36
N ILE A 85 -19.46 16.51 -13.13
CA ILE A 85 -20.20 16.05 -11.95
C ILE A 85 -21.08 17.20 -11.50
N GLU A 86 -22.40 17.02 -11.50
CA GLU A 86 -23.35 18.08 -11.11
C GLU A 86 -23.49 18.21 -9.58
N ASP A 87 -23.19 17.16 -8.81
CA ASP A 87 -23.37 17.14 -7.36
C ASP A 87 -22.25 16.41 -6.59
N ALA A 88 -21.57 17.12 -5.68
CA ALA A 88 -20.52 16.57 -4.82
C ALA A 88 -21.06 15.60 -3.78
N GLU A 89 -22.31 15.80 -3.35
CA GLU A 89 -22.91 15.00 -2.26
C GLU A 89 -22.96 13.51 -2.64
N ILE A 90 -22.94 13.20 -3.93
CA ILE A 90 -22.97 11.84 -4.48
C ILE A 90 -21.59 11.16 -4.48
N LEU A 91 -20.52 11.92 -4.24
CA LEU A 91 -19.16 11.40 -4.07
C LEU A 91 -18.81 11.14 -2.60
N TYR A 92 -19.69 11.46 -1.64
CA TYR A 92 -19.43 11.27 -0.22
C TYR A 92 -19.46 9.79 0.18
N ASP A 93 -18.36 9.10 -0.08
CA ASP A 93 -17.91 8.02 0.77
C ASP A 93 -16.36 8.04 0.91
N LYS A 94 -15.95 8.78 1.95
CA LYS A 94 -14.67 8.77 2.68
C LYS A 94 -13.35 9.05 1.92
N ILE A 95 -12.69 10.10 2.41
CA ILE A 95 -11.33 10.62 2.15
C ILE A 95 -10.19 9.61 2.51
N ASN A 96 -10.39 8.29 2.41
CA ASN A 96 -9.32 7.28 2.52
C ASN A 96 -9.79 6.02 1.81
N PHE A 97 -9.80 6.09 0.47
CA PHE A 97 -10.37 5.06 -0.40
C PHE A 97 -9.74 3.68 -0.14
N ILE A 98 -8.42 3.63 0.01
CA ILE A 98 -7.67 2.45 0.46
C ILE A 98 -7.00 2.76 1.80
N TYR A 99 -7.09 1.86 2.77
CA TYR A 99 -6.42 2.00 4.06
C TYR A 99 -4.90 1.74 3.91
N PRO A 100 -4.01 2.72 4.18
CA PRO A 100 -2.57 2.50 4.10
C PRO A 100 -2.09 1.39 5.04
N LEU A 101 -1.05 0.66 4.64
CA LEU A 101 -0.57 -0.51 5.38
C LEU A 101 0.03 -0.11 6.73
N GLU A 102 0.62 1.08 6.84
CA GLU A 102 1.22 1.57 8.08
C GLU A 102 0.22 2.07 9.13
N THR A 103 -1.04 2.24 8.76
CA THR A 103 -2.01 2.92 9.62
C THR A 103 -2.20 2.19 10.95
N ASN A 104 -2.07 2.91 12.07
CA ASN A 104 -2.20 2.36 13.44
C ASN A 104 -1.22 1.22 13.77
N ILE A 105 -0.08 1.14 13.08
CA ILE A 105 1.01 0.22 13.37
C ILE A 105 2.27 1.03 13.66
N ASN A 106 3.11 0.57 14.60
CA ASN A 106 4.48 1.06 14.69
C ASN A 106 5.27 0.52 13.48
N PHE A 107 5.22 1.26 12.37
CA PHE A 107 5.77 0.87 11.08
C PHE A 107 7.30 0.95 11.09
N ASP A 108 7.92 -0.14 11.52
CA ASP A 108 9.34 -0.22 11.81
C ASP A 108 10.14 -0.72 10.60
N TYR A 109 10.85 0.20 9.94
CA TYR A 109 11.71 -0.09 8.80
C TYR A 109 12.75 -1.19 9.08
N ASN A 110 13.29 -1.29 10.31
CA ASN A 110 14.25 -2.33 10.63
C ASN A 110 13.62 -3.72 10.59
N LYS A 111 12.35 -3.85 11.01
CA LYS A 111 11.60 -5.11 10.89
C LYS A 111 11.27 -5.43 9.44
N ILE A 112 10.95 -4.42 8.65
CA ILE A 112 10.64 -4.56 7.23
C ILE A 112 11.86 -5.06 6.45
N PHE A 113 13.05 -4.49 6.68
CA PHE A 113 14.27 -4.92 5.99
C PHE A 113 14.65 -6.38 6.32
N LYS A 114 14.31 -6.89 7.51
CA LYS A 114 14.47 -8.32 7.87
C LYS A 114 13.55 -9.26 7.06
N LEU A 115 12.56 -8.74 6.32
CA LEU A 115 11.61 -9.52 5.52
C LEU A 115 12.02 -9.67 4.04
N GLU A 116 13.18 -9.14 3.64
CA GLU A 116 13.72 -9.22 2.26
C GLU A 116 12.68 -8.77 1.22
N LYS A 117 12.38 -9.59 0.20
CA LYS A 117 11.42 -9.28 -0.86
C LYS A 117 10.01 -8.94 -0.36
N ILE A 118 9.57 -9.55 0.75
CA ILE A 118 8.27 -9.22 1.35
C ILE A 118 8.33 -7.80 1.93
N GLY A 119 9.48 -7.41 2.50
CA GLY A 119 9.72 -6.08 3.03
C GLY A 119 9.67 -5.00 1.94
N GLU A 120 10.33 -5.23 0.80
CA GLU A 120 10.29 -4.34 -0.36
C GLU A 120 8.85 -4.13 -0.85
N GLU A 121 8.07 -5.21 -0.97
CA GLU A 121 6.68 -5.12 -1.41
C GLU A 121 5.79 -4.38 -0.39
N ILE A 122 6.02 -4.54 0.92
CA ILE A 122 5.31 -3.77 1.95
C ILE A 122 5.55 -2.27 1.76
N LEU A 123 6.81 -1.86 1.53
CA LEU A 123 7.16 -0.45 1.34
C LEU A 123 6.56 0.11 0.06
N ASN A 124 6.78 -0.56 -1.07
CA ASN A 124 6.32 -0.12 -2.37
C ASN A 124 4.79 -0.02 -2.41
N LEU A 125 4.09 -1.05 -1.93
CA LEU A 125 2.63 -1.05 -1.92
C LEU A 125 2.06 0.02 -0.98
N ASN A 126 2.65 0.22 0.20
CA ASN A 126 2.21 1.27 1.12
C ASN A 126 2.38 2.67 0.51
N GLU A 127 3.51 2.92 -0.15
CA GLU A 127 3.79 4.20 -0.81
C GLU A 127 2.83 4.45 -1.98
N GLU A 128 2.63 3.46 -2.85
CA GLU A 128 1.69 3.58 -3.96
C GLU A 128 0.24 3.80 -3.49
N ILE A 129 -0.18 3.17 -2.40
CA ILE A 129 -1.49 3.42 -1.78
C ILE A 129 -1.61 4.88 -1.31
N LYS A 130 -0.57 5.42 -0.69
CA LYS A 130 -0.58 6.82 -0.24
C LYS A 130 -0.70 7.78 -1.42
N LEU A 131 0.16 7.60 -2.43
CA LEU A 131 0.16 8.44 -3.62
C LEU A 131 -1.18 8.34 -4.37
N PHE A 132 -1.74 7.13 -4.49
CA PHE A 132 -3.09 6.94 -5.03
C PHE A 132 -4.14 7.72 -4.24
N ASN A 133 -4.13 7.63 -2.91
CA ASN A 133 -5.08 8.34 -2.06
C ASN A 133 -4.92 9.87 -2.16
N GLU A 134 -3.68 10.36 -2.21
CA GLU A 134 -3.37 11.79 -2.35
C GLU A 134 -3.89 12.35 -3.68
N ASP A 135 -3.63 11.67 -4.79
CA ASP A 135 -4.13 12.08 -6.10
C ASP A 135 -5.66 11.98 -6.18
N TYR A 136 -6.25 10.92 -5.62
CA TYR A 136 -7.70 10.76 -5.54
C TYR A 136 -8.34 11.89 -4.73
N GLU A 137 -7.81 12.18 -3.54
CA GLU A 137 -8.28 13.25 -2.66
C GLU A 137 -8.14 14.63 -3.33
N PHE A 138 -7.03 14.89 -4.00
CA PHE A 138 -6.82 16.12 -4.75
C PHE A 138 -7.91 16.31 -5.83
N LEU A 139 -8.12 15.29 -6.67
CA LEU A 139 -9.14 15.33 -7.71
C LEU A 139 -10.55 15.51 -7.14
N PHE A 140 -10.84 14.84 -6.01
CA PHE A 140 -12.13 14.85 -5.36
C PHE A 140 -12.42 16.24 -4.79
N ASN A 141 -11.49 16.78 -3.99
CA ASN A 141 -11.66 18.08 -3.33
C ASN A 141 -11.75 19.24 -4.33
N ASN A 142 -11.26 19.05 -5.54
CA ASN A 142 -11.24 20.10 -6.57
C ASN A 142 -12.10 19.77 -7.79
N TRP A 143 -13.19 19.00 -7.62
CA TRP A 143 -14.07 18.61 -8.72
C TRP A 143 -14.73 19.82 -9.43
N LYS A 144 -15.14 20.87 -8.70
CA LYS A 144 -15.79 22.07 -9.28
C LYS A 144 -14.88 22.80 -10.27
N LYS A 145 -13.61 22.93 -9.90
CA LYS A 145 -12.59 23.53 -10.75
C LYS A 145 -12.44 22.76 -12.06
N ARG A 146 -12.63 21.44 -12.07
CA ARG A 146 -12.58 20.64 -13.31
C ARG A 146 -13.70 20.97 -14.28
N ASP A 147 -14.90 21.13 -13.77
CA ASP A 147 -16.05 21.56 -14.56
C ASP A 147 -15.82 22.96 -15.14
N GLU A 148 -15.32 23.89 -14.33
CA GLU A 148 -14.93 25.23 -14.81
C GLU A 148 -13.82 25.20 -15.87
N MET A 149 -12.81 24.35 -15.70
CA MET A 149 -11.74 24.17 -16.67
C MET A 149 -12.27 23.67 -18.02
N ILE A 150 -13.13 22.65 -18.02
CA ILE A 150 -13.68 22.11 -19.28
C ILE A 150 -14.55 23.15 -19.99
N LYS A 151 -15.35 23.92 -19.25
CA LYS A 151 -16.13 25.04 -19.82
C LYS A 151 -15.23 26.05 -20.56
N LYS A 152 -14.07 26.39 -19.97
CA LYS A 152 -13.10 27.31 -20.57
C LYS A 152 -12.35 26.70 -21.75
N ILE A 153 -11.95 25.43 -21.67
CA ILE A 153 -11.30 24.73 -22.80
C ILE A 153 -12.27 24.59 -23.97
N LYS A 154 -13.58 24.49 -23.72
CA LYS A 154 -14.63 24.45 -24.74
C LYS A 154 -14.71 25.70 -25.61
N GLU A 155 -14.22 26.83 -25.10
CA GLU A 155 -14.16 28.09 -25.85
C GLU A 155 -12.96 28.14 -26.81
N ILE A 156 -12.03 27.18 -26.71
CA ILE A 156 -10.88 27.07 -27.61
C ILE A 156 -11.32 26.31 -28.88
N GLU A 157 -11.14 26.95 -30.03
CA GLU A 157 -11.48 26.41 -31.34
C GLU A 157 -10.79 25.05 -31.59
N GLY A 158 -11.56 24.07 -32.04
CA GLY A 158 -11.06 22.74 -32.44
C GLY A 158 -11.21 21.65 -31.37
N PHE A 159 -11.63 21.99 -30.15
CA PHE A 159 -11.88 21.00 -29.09
C PHE A 159 -13.36 20.67 -28.87
N GLU A 160 -14.30 21.26 -29.61
CA GLU A 160 -15.74 21.15 -29.37
C GLU A 160 -16.23 19.70 -29.42
N SER A 161 -15.80 18.94 -30.42
CA SER A 161 -16.20 17.53 -30.56
C SER A 161 -15.62 16.66 -29.45
N ILE A 162 -14.35 16.88 -29.08
CA ILE A 162 -13.65 16.11 -28.05
C ILE A 162 -14.28 16.38 -26.68
N ILE A 163 -14.61 17.64 -26.39
CA ILE A 163 -15.26 18.01 -25.14
C ILE A 163 -16.68 17.45 -25.06
N LYS A 164 -17.42 17.44 -26.17
CA LYS A 164 -18.75 16.81 -26.19
C LYS A 164 -18.68 15.31 -25.89
N ASP A 165 -17.68 14.62 -26.42
CA ASP A 165 -17.46 13.20 -26.12
C ASP A 165 -17.01 12.99 -24.67
N LEU A 166 -16.15 13.86 -24.14
CA LEU A 166 -15.74 13.86 -22.72
C LEU A 166 -16.93 14.10 -21.78
N GLU A 167 -17.82 15.03 -22.10
CA GLU A 167 -19.06 15.32 -21.37
C GLU A 167 -19.99 14.09 -21.35
N GLU A 168 -20.15 13.41 -22.50
CA GLU A 168 -20.99 12.23 -22.61
C GLU A 168 -20.43 11.04 -21.82
N ASN A 169 -19.13 10.74 -21.96
CA ASN A 169 -18.49 9.67 -21.19
C ASN A 169 -18.49 10.00 -19.68
N SER A 170 -18.36 11.28 -19.30
CA SER A 170 -18.48 11.73 -17.90
C SER A 170 -19.84 11.42 -17.31
N LYS A 171 -20.92 11.63 -18.07
CA LYS A 171 -22.29 11.23 -17.69
C LYS A 171 -22.44 9.72 -17.63
N ASN A 172 -21.91 9.00 -18.60
CA ASN A 172 -21.98 7.53 -18.64
C ASN A 172 -21.32 6.91 -17.41
N ILE A 173 -20.13 7.36 -17.00
CA ILE A 173 -19.51 6.92 -15.74
C ILE A 173 -20.45 7.16 -14.57
N PHE A 174 -20.99 8.36 -14.47
CA PHE A 174 -21.83 8.74 -13.33
C PHE A 174 -23.10 7.88 -13.24
N TYR A 175 -23.84 7.72 -14.35
CA TYR A 175 -25.05 6.91 -14.37
C TYR A 175 -24.77 5.42 -14.22
N ASN A 176 -23.75 4.90 -14.90
CA ASN A 176 -23.42 3.48 -14.84
C ASN A 176 -22.92 3.07 -13.46
N THR A 177 -22.18 3.93 -12.75
CA THR A 177 -21.80 3.65 -11.35
C THR A 177 -23.00 3.61 -10.41
N MET A 178 -24.00 4.50 -10.57
CA MET A 178 -25.25 4.39 -9.81
C MET A 178 -26.04 3.11 -10.16
N LEU A 179 -26.14 2.78 -11.45
CA LEU A 179 -26.77 1.54 -11.89
C LEU A 179 -26.05 0.30 -11.34
N PHE A 180 -24.72 0.35 -11.24
CA PHE A 180 -23.91 -0.71 -10.68
C PHE A 180 -24.26 -0.99 -9.22
N GLU A 181 -24.34 0.05 -8.40
CA GLU A 181 -24.67 -0.01 -6.97
C GLU A 181 -26.09 -0.57 -6.74
N MET A 182 -27.05 -0.20 -7.59
CA MET A 182 -28.46 -0.62 -7.46
C MET A 182 -28.74 -2.03 -7.98
N ASN A 183 -27.90 -2.56 -8.89
CA ASN A 183 -28.16 -3.84 -9.54
C ASN A 183 -27.57 -5.02 -8.75
N LYS A 184 -28.37 -6.08 -8.59
CA LYS A 184 -27.95 -7.33 -7.92
C LYS A 184 -27.69 -8.50 -8.87
N LYS A 185 -28.02 -8.36 -10.16
CA LYS A 185 -27.84 -9.42 -11.16
C LYS A 185 -26.43 -9.34 -11.75
N GLU A 186 -25.63 -10.38 -11.55
CA GLU A 186 -24.20 -10.36 -11.92
C GLU A 186 -23.97 -10.17 -13.43
N GLU A 187 -24.78 -10.80 -14.29
CA GLU A 187 -24.68 -10.62 -15.75
C GLU A 187 -24.86 -9.16 -16.19
N ILE A 188 -25.74 -8.43 -15.50
CA ILE A 188 -25.97 -7.00 -15.78
C ILE A 188 -24.81 -6.19 -15.21
N ARG A 189 -24.35 -6.50 -13.99
CA ARG A 189 -23.21 -5.85 -13.37
C ARG A 189 -21.96 -5.96 -14.23
N ILE A 190 -21.65 -7.12 -14.81
CA ILE A 190 -20.50 -7.32 -15.71
C ILE A 190 -20.55 -6.33 -16.89
N LYS A 191 -21.69 -6.21 -17.57
CA LYS A 191 -21.86 -5.26 -18.68
C LYS A 191 -21.66 -3.81 -18.24
N ILE A 192 -22.23 -3.45 -17.09
CA ILE A 192 -22.05 -2.11 -16.51
C ILE A 192 -20.57 -1.84 -16.19
N LYS A 193 -19.82 -2.82 -15.64
CA LYS A 193 -18.38 -2.68 -15.39
C LYS A 193 -17.62 -2.37 -16.67
N GLU A 194 -17.89 -3.12 -17.74
CA GLU A 194 -17.27 -2.92 -19.05
C GLU A 194 -17.54 -1.51 -19.59
N GLU A 195 -18.77 -1.03 -19.46
CA GLU A 195 -19.14 0.33 -19.90
C GLU A 195 -18.48 1.44 -19.06
N ILE A 196 -18.36 1.26 -17.75
CA ILE A 196 -17.64 2.21 -16.87
C ILE A 196 -16.17 2.28 -17.28
N LEU A 197 -15.51 1.13 -17.45
CA LEU A 197 -14.10 1.08 -17.83
C LEU A 197 -13.86 1.68 -19.21
N LYS A 198 -14.74 1.37 -20.18
CA LYS A 198 -14.70 1.97 -21.52
C LYS A 198 -14.85 3.49 -21.46
N SER A 199 -15.81 3.99 -20.68
CA SER A 199 -16.03 5.44 -20.54
C SER A 199 -14.84 6.12 -19.86
N ARG A 200 -14.23 5.48 -18.86
CA ARG A 200 -12.99 5.95 -18.22
C ARG A 200 -11.86 6.09 -19.25
N ASP A 201 -11.65 5.05 -20.05
CA ASP A 201 -10.57 5.04 -21.03
C ASP A 201 -10.76 6.10 -22.11
N ASN A 202 -12.00 6.27 -22.61
CA ASN A 202 -12.36 7.34 -23.54
C ASN A 202 -12.11 8.74 -22.94
N ILE A 203 -12.45 8.96 -21.66
CA ILE A 203 -12.20 10.25 -21.00
C ILE A 203 -10.69 10.52 -20.94
N ILE A 204 -9.88 9.53 -20.57
CA ILE A 204 -8.43 9.68 -20.51
C ILE A 204 -7.88 10.02 -21.90
N GLU A 205 -8.30 9.31 -22.94
CA GLU A 205 -7.89 9.58 -24.33
C GLU A 205 -8.28 10.99 -24.79
N ASN A 206 -9.50 11.44 -24.46
CA ASN A 206 -9.95 12.80 -24.77
C ASN A 206 -9.11 13.86 -24.06
N ILE A 207 -8.77 13.65 -22.78
CA ILE A 207 -7.90 14.55 -22.01
C ILE A 207 -6.49 14.58 -22.61
N GLU A 208 -5.92 13.42 -22.96
CA GLU A 208 -4.61 13.33 -23.63
C GLU A 208 -4.62 14.08 -24.97
N THR A 209 -5.70 13.96 -25.74
CA THR A 209 -5.88 14.66 -27.03
C THR A 209 -5.94 16.18 -26.84
N ILE A 210 -6.58 16.67 -25.78
CA ILE A 210 -6.59 18.10 -25.43
C ILE A 210 -5.21 18.55 -24.95
N LEU A 211 -4.52 17.71 -24.17
CA LEU A 211 -3.25 18.05 -23.55
C LEU A 211 -2.11 18.21 -24.56
N ILE A 212 -2.04 17.36 -25.58
CA ILE A 212 -0.93 17.35 -26.55
C ILE A 212 -0.75 18.72 -27.24
N PRO A 213 -1.79 19.35 -27.81
CA PRO A 213 -1.68 20.70 -28.38
C PRO A 213 -1.30 21.75 -27.33
N LEU A 214 -1.83 21.65 -26.11
CA LEU A 214 -1.52 22.60 -25.03
C LEU A 214 -0.03 22.55 -24.66
N LEU A 215 0.55 21.35 -24.52
CA LEU A 215 1.97 21.16 -24.20
C LEU A 215 2.92 21.60 -25.34
N ASN A 216 2.46 21.54 -26.58
CA ASN A 216 3.24 21.93 -27.76
C ASN A 216 3.12 23.42 -28.12
N LYS A 217 2.31 24.17 -27.37
CA LYS A 217 2.12 25.61 -27.57
C LYS A 217 3.43 26.37 -27.30
N SER A 218 3.81 27.24 -28.23
CA SER A 218 4.91 28.19 -28.00
C SER A 218 4.42 29.35 -27.13
N GLY A 219 5.06 29.59 -25.98
CA GLY A 219 4.77 30.72 -25.10
C GLY A 219 4.55 30.32 -23.64
N SER A 220 4.04 31.24 -22.83
CA SER A 220 3.66 30.97 -21.45
C SER A 220 2.30 30.29 -21.36
N TYR A 221 2.18 29.30 -20.49
CA TYR A 221 0.89 28.72 -20.11
C TYR A 221 0.04 29.72 -19.33
N THR A 222 -1.26 29.73 -19.61
CA THR A 222 -2.27 30.37 -18.78
C THR A 222 -2.47 29.57 -17.48
N GLU A 223 -3.03 30.20 -16.46
CA GLU A 223 -3.32 29.54 -15.18
C GLU A 223 -4.22 28.30 -15.37
N ILE A 224 -5.22 28.39 -16.24
CA ILE A 224 -6.15 27.29 -16.56
C ILE A 224 -5.44 26.13 -17.25
N GLU A 225 -4.49 26.41 -18.14
CA GLU A 225 -3.68 25.37 -18.80
C GLU A 225 -2.78 24.67 -17.79
N ILE A 226 -2.16 25.41 -16.86
CA ILE A 226 -1.34 24.84 -15.77
C ILE A 226 -2.19 23.96 -14.86
N GLU A 227 -3.38 24.43 -14.47
CA GLU A 227 -4.32 23.63 -13.70
C GLU A 227 -4.70 22.36 -14.49
N PHE A 228 -5.10 22.46 -15.76
CA PHE A 228 -5.47 21.28 -16.56
C PHE A 228 -4.35 20.23 -16.63
N ILE A 229 -3.11 20.65 -16.86
CA ILE A 229 -1.92 19.78 -16.84
C ILE A 229 -1.76 19.08 -15.49
N LYS A 230 -1.91 19.81 -14.37
CA LYS A 230 -1.80 19.23 -13.03
C LYS A 230 -2.85 18.14 -12.80
N TYR A 231 -4.09 18.37 -13.22
CA TYR A 231 -5.16 17.38 -13.08
C TYR A 231 -4.95 16.16 -13.94
N TYR A 232 -4.46 16.34 -15.17
CA TYR A 232 -4.07 15.23 -16.02
C TYR A 232 -3.03 14.34 -15.33
N TYR A 233 -1.98 14.91 -14.72
CA TYR A 233 -0.97 14.11 -14.03
C TYR A 233 -1.55 13.28 -12.87
N CYS A 234 -2.50 13.82 -12.11
CA CYS A 234 -3.18 13.03 -11.08
C CYS A 234 -3.97 11.86 -11.70
N ILE A 235 -4.69 12.10 -12.81
CA ILE A 235 -5.42 11.04 -13.52
C ILE A 235 -4.48 9.97 -14.09
N ASP A 236 -3.37 10.38 -14.69
CA ASP A 236 -2.36 9.47 -15.24
C ASP A 236 -1.69 8.64 -14.13
N ASN A 237 -1.42 9.25 -12.98
CA ASN A 237 -0.93 8.54 -11.79
C ASN A 237 -1.94 7.48 -11.31
N LEU A 238 -3.23 7.82 -11.18
CA LEU A 238 -4.26 6.86 -10.78
C LEU A 238 -4.36 5.68 -11.77
N LYS A 239 -4.22 5.94 -13.07
CA LYS A 239 -4.13 4.92 -14.13
C LYS A 239 -2.89 4.05 -13.95
N ARG A 240 -1.73 4.65 -13.66
CA ARG A 240 -0.46 3.95 -13.48
C ARG A 240 -0.45 3.05 -12.24
N TYR A 241 -0.98 3.52 -11.12
CA TYR A 241 -1.08 2.72 -9.90
C TYR A 241 -2.05 1.55 -10.08
N ASP A 242 -3.14 1.77 -10.82
CA ASP A 242 -4.20 0.79 -11.10
C ASP A 242 -4.77 0.17 -9.83
N ILE A 243 -5.95 0.67 -9.45
CA ILE A 243 -6.70 0.20 -8.30
C ILE A 243 -6.84 -1.33 -8.23
N PHE A 244 -7.09 -2.01 -9.36
CA PHE A 244 -7.25 -3.47 -9.38
C PHE A 244 -5.93 -4.17 -9.06
N LYS A 245 -4.84 -3.65 -9.61
CA LYS A 245 -3.48 -4.16 -9.37
C LYS A 245 -3.04 -3.93 -7.93
N LEU A 246 -3.41 -2.81 -7.30
CA LEU A 246 -3.17 -2.59 -5.88
C LEU A 246 -3.85 -3.67 -5.02
N PHE A 247 -5.11 -4.00 -5.30
CA PHE A 247 -5.82 -5.07 -4.59
C PHE A 247 -5.28 -6.48 -4.88
N GLU A 248 -4.88 -6.77 -6.12
CA GLU A 248 -4.23 -8.04 -6.47
C GLU A 248 -2.92 -8.22 -5.68
N ARG A 249 -2.10 -7.17 -5.61
CA ARG A 249 -0.87 -7.15 -4.84
C ARG A 249 -1.11 -7.30 -3.34
N MET A 250 -2.18 -6.71 -2.81
CA MET A 250 -2.59 -6.92 -1.41
C MET A 250 -2.92 -8.39 -1.12
N GLU A 251 -3.67 -9.09 -1.99
CA GLU A 251 -3.98 -10.51 -1.81
C GLU A 251 -2.70 -11.36 -1.84
N LYS A 252 -1.80 -11.07 -2.79
CA LYS A 252 -0.51 -11.76 -2.88
C LYS A 252 0.32 -11.55 -1.61
N LEU A 253 0.44 -10.30 -1.16
CA LEU A 253 1.18 -9.94 0.05
C LEU A 253 0.58 -10.60 1.31
N LYS A 254 -0.75 -10.68 1.41
CA LYS A 254 -1.46 -11.39 2.49
C LYS A 254 -1.07 -12.86 2.54
N GLU A 255 -1.00 -13.55 1.41
CA GLU A 255 -0.58 -14.95 1.35
C GLU A 255 0.92 -15.14 1.62
N ASP A 256 1.78 -14.21 1.18
CA ASP A 256 3.20 -14.19 1.55
C ASP A 256 3.41 -14.01 3.07
N ILE A 257 2.71 -13.04 3.67
CA ILE A 257 2.73 -12.80 5.13
C ILE A 257 2.24 -14.03 5.88
N LYS A 258 1.16 -14.68 5.43
CA LYS A 258 0.64 -15.91 6.03
C LYS A 258 1.65 -17.05 5.99
N ARG A 259 2.36 -17.24 4.87
CA ARG A 259 3.44 -18.23 4.75
C ARG A 259 4.60 -17.91 5.70
N LYS A 260 4.99 -16.63 5.83
CA LYS A 260 6.04 -16.19 6.75
C LYS A 260 5.63 -16.41 8.22
N LEU A 261 4.39 -16.07 8.58
CA LEU A 261 3.84 -16.29 9.92
C LEU A 261 3.83 -17.77 10.31
N LYS A 262 3.47 -18.69 9.41
CA LYS A 262 3.54 -20.14 9.69
C LYS A 262 4.95 -20.59 10.08
N LYS A 263 5.96 -20.13 9.33
CA LYS A 263 7.38 -20.41 9.59
C LYS A 263 7.86 -19.82 10.93
N ILE A 264 7.38 -18.63 11.29
CA ILE A 264 7.77 -17.95 12.55
C ILE A 264 7.08 -18.61 13.75
N ASP A 265 5.79 -18.90 13.65
CA ASP A 265 4.96 -19.44 14.74
C ASP A 265 5.10 -20.96 14.89
N GLY A 266 5.91 -21.64 14.06
CA GLY A 266 6.21 -23.07 14.16
C GLY A 266 5.04 -24.00 13.86
N LYS A 267 4.04 -23.53 13.10
CA LYS A 267 2.89 -24.35 12.64
C LYS A 267 3.17 -24.94 11.27
N ASP A 268 4.20 -25.79 11.20
CA ASP A 268 4.39 -26.72 10.08
C ASP A 268 3.76 -28.06 10.51
N ASN A 269 2.53 -28.31 10.03
CA ASN A 269 1.97 -29.65 9.88
C ASN A 269 1.67 -29.83 8.39
#